data_AF-A0A952ATN2-F1
#
_entry.id   AF-A0A952ATN2-F1
#
_cell.length_a   1.000
_cell.length_b   1.000
_cell.length_c   1.000
_cell.angle_alpha   90.00
_cell.angle_beta   90.00
_cell.angle_gamma   90.00
#
_symmetry.space_group_name_H-M   'P 1'
#
loop_
_entity.id
_entity.type
_entity.pdbx_description
1 polymer ?
#
loop_
_entity_poly.entity_id
_entity_poly.type
_entity_poly.pdbx_seq_one_letter_code
_entity_poly.pdbx_strand_id
1 'polypeptide(L)'
;MAEPVRVLFLTAEAAPFAKIGGLGDVGGSLPKALHAMGYDVRVFMPAYHNIEAGFPGVESMPLQLNVPTGSGIVQAGAFESRLPGSDVPVYFIAQQSLFNRENIYGYWDDPYRFAFFSKAAFALTESIDWRPDLLHAHDWHTAPAVTWLATAGQAHPRYHGLGSVFTIHNLAHQGKTNWNVFDYMQIFTHSLTEEAYGEVNFMARGIYHANIINTVSPSYAREIMTREGGVGLDALLRYRQGDLHGILNGLDYDIWNPATDKRLAGNYDINSLEGRAENRLALQAAVGLPQIPDIPILAIISRLDWQKGLDIVGHPLHLLMNGYAGPAQFIVLGTGNPQYENMFAQMASYHKDKMAAYIGYHAGLAPLIYAGSDMFLMPSVFEPCGLGQMIAMRYGSVPIVRATGGLADTVQDGITGFSFYDLSSDALWHAIQRATYVYNTDKEGWRRMQANGMKADFSWQQSAQGYQQLYEWAIAQMRYRG
;
A
#
# COMPACT_ATOMS: atom_id res chain seq x y z
N MET A 1 8.53 -3.95 -34.95
CA MET A 1 8.08 -3.27 -33.73
C MET A 1 9.27 -3.19 -32.80
N ALA A 2 9.46 -2.09 -32.06
CA ALA A 2 10.53 -2.05 -31.05
C ALA A 2 10.26 -3.14 -30.01
N GLU A 3 11.31 -3.77 -29.48
CA GLU A 3 11.14 -4.73 -28.38
C GLU A 3 10.55 -4.03 -27.15
N PRO A 4 9.64 -4.70 -26.41
CA PRO A 4 9.06 -4.13 -25.21
C PRO A 4 10.14 -3.92 -24.14
N VAL A 5 10.03 -2.82 -23.39
CA VAL A 5 10.93 -2.56 -22.25
C VAL A 5 10.70 -3.62 -21.17
N ARG A 6 11.76 -4.28 -20.75
CA ARG A 6 11.76 -5.36 -19.76
C ARG A 6 11.97 -4.80 -18.36
N VAL A 7 10.99 -4.97 -17.48
CA VAL A 7 10.98 -4.41 -16.12
C VAL A 7 11.12 -5.53 -15.10
N LEU A 8 12.25 -5.55 -14.38
CA LEU A 8 12.44 -6.40 -13.21
C LEU A 8 11.75 -5.73 -12.02
N PHE A 9 10.57 -6.24 -11.67
CA PHE A 9 9.76 -5.69 -10.59
C PHE A 9 10.03 -6.48 -9.31
N LEU A 10 10.78 -5.88 -8.38
CA LEU A 10 11.12 -6.50 -7.10
C LEU A 10 10.18 -6.00 -6.01
N THR A 11 9.50 -6.93 -5.35
CA THR A 11 8.63 -6.62 -4.21
C THR A 11 8.71 -7.72 -3.17
N ALA A 12 8.46 -7.36 -1.91
CA ALA A 12 8.28 -8.34 -0.85
C ALA A 12 6.82 -8.81 -0.72
N GLU A 13 5.85 -8.08 -1.28
CA GLU A 13 4.44 -8.47 -1.27
C GLU A 13 3.81 -8.33 -2.66
N ALA A 14 2.97 -9.29 -3.02
CA ALA A 14 2.09 -9.25 -4.17
C ALA A 14 0.84 -10.10 -3.90
N ALA A 15 -0.34 -9.50 -3.95
CA ALA A 15 -1.59 -10.21 -3.80
C ALA A 15 -1.88 -11.08 -5.05
N PRO A 16 -2.42 -12.31 -4.89
CA PRO A 16 -2.88 -12.94 -3.65
C PRO A 16 -1.79 -13.77 -2.92
N PHE A 17 -0.56 -13.80 -3.44
CA PHE A 17 0.51 -14.66 -2.96
C PHE A 17 0.98 -14.30 -1.54
N ALA A 18 1.17 -13.02 -1.27
CA ALA A 18 1.53 -12.53 0.07
C ALA A 18 1.11 -11.07 0.22
N LYS A 19 0.40 -10.74 1.31
CA LYS A 19 -0.12 -9.39 1.56
C LYS A 19 -0.25 -9.12 3.06
N ILE A 20 0.38 -8.05 3.53
CA ILE A 20 0.24 -7.48 4.88
C ILE A 20 -0.35 -6.07 4.79
N GLY A 21 0.11 -5.28 3.82
CA GLY A 21 -0.30 -3.89 3.64
C GLY A 21 -0.67 -3.53 2.21
N GLY A 22 -0.63 -2.22 1.92
CA GLY A 22 -0.90 -1.70 0.58
C GLY A 22 0.15 -2.11 -0.46
N LEU A 23 1.37 -2.46 -0.03
CA LEU A 23 2.41 -2.95 -0.94
C LEU A 23 1.95 -4.18 -1.72
N GLY A 24 1.26 -5.12 -1.07
CA GLY A 24 0.71 -6.29 -1.74
C GLY A 24 -0.35 -5.96 -2.81
N ASP A 25 -1.15 -4.91 -2.61
CA ASP A 25 -2.11 -4.44 -3.62
C ASP A 25 -1.39 -3.84 -4.83
N VAL A 26 -0.31 -3.07 -4.60
CA VAL A 26 0.53 -2.54 -5.68
C VAL A 26 1.18 -3.69 -6.45
N GLY A 27 1.87 -4.61 -5.76
CA GLY A 27 2.56 -5.73 -6.39
C GLY A 27 1.62 -6.70 -7.13
N GLY A 28 0.36 -6.79 -6.71
CA GLY A 28 -0.66 -7.60 -7.37
C GLY A 28 -1.33 -6.94 -8.58
N SER A 29 -1.21 -5.62 -8.75
CA SER A 29 -2.07 -4.86 -9.69
C SER A 29 -1.31 -3.93 -10.63
N LEU A 30 -0.33 -3.16 -10.14
CA LEU A 30 0.48 -2.26 -10.97
C LEU A 30 1.21 -3.01 -12.11
N PRO A 31 1.81 -4.19 -11.88
CA PRO A 31 2.42 -4.96 -12.96
C PRO A 31 1.45 -5.32 -14.09
N LYS A 32 0.17 -5.58 -13.77
CA LYS A 32 -0.86 -5.87 -14.78
C LYS A 32 -1.15 -4.66 -15.65
N ALA A 33 -1.28 -3.48 -15.04
CA ALA A 33 -1.52 -2.23 -15.76
C ALA A 33 -0.34 -1.86 -16.67
N LEU A 34 0.89 -2.00 -16.18
CA LEU A 34 2.11 -1.81 -16.96
C LEU A 34 2.20 -2.81 -18.13
N HIS A 35 1.86 -4.08 -17.88
CA HIS A 35 1.83 -5.09 -18.94
C HIS A 35 0.80 -4.77 -20.03
N ALA A 36 -0.39 -4.29 -19.64
CA ALA A 36 -1.41 -3.82 -20.58
C ALA A 36 -0.95 -2.59 -21.41
N MET A 37 0.02 -1.82 -20.91
CA MET A 37 0.67 -0.72 -21.64
C MET A 37 1.81 -1.18 -22.55
N GLY A 38 2.11 -2.49 -22.60
CA GLY A 38 3.11 -3.08 -23.51
C GLY A 38 4.48 -3.35 -22.90
N TYR A 39 4.64 -3.26 -21.57
CA TYR A 39 5.89 -3.62 -20.89
C TYR A 39 6.00 -5.15 -20.66
N ASP A 40 7.20 -5.71 -20.79
CA ASP A 40 7.51 -7.07 -20.31
C ASP A 40 7.89 -6.98 -18.83
N VAL A 41 6.87 -6.98 -17.97
CA VAL A 41 7.04 -6.91 -16.52
C VAL A 41 7.13 -8.32 -15.95
N ARG A 42 8.17 -8.58 -15.15
CA ARG A 42 8.28 -9.83 -14.37
C ARG A 42 8.42 -9.51 -12.90
N VAL A 43 7.50 -10.04 -12.10
CA VAL A 43 7.45 -9.81 -10.65
C VAL A 43 8.31 -10.86 -9.97
N PHE A 44 9.26 -10.43 -9.15
CA PHE A 44 10.07 -11.31 -8.33
C PHE A 44 9.75 -10.99 -6.87
N MET A 45 9.49 -12.03 -6.08
CA MET A 45 9.27 -11.93 -4.64
C MET A 45 9.83 -13.15 -3.90
N PRO A 46 9.95 -13.13 -2.57
CA PRO A 46 10.35 -14.32 -1.82
C PRO A 46 9.27 -15.42 -1.85
N ALA A 47 9.68 -16.69 -1.86
CA ALA A 47 8.78 -17.81 -1.66
C ALA A 47 8.51 -17.99 -0.16
N TYR A 48 7.45 -17.36 0.35
CA TYR A 48 7.04 -17.53 1.74
C TYR A 48 6.46 -18.93 2.00
N HIS A 49 6.24 -19.27 3.27
CA HIS A 49 5.78 -20.60 3.69
C HIS A 49 4.59 -21.14 2.88
N ASN A 50 3.58 -20.31 2.63
CA ASN A 50 2.39 -20.71 1.86
C ASN A 50 2.69 -21.05 0.39
N ILE A 51 3.71 -20.44 -0.20
CA ILE A 51 4.18 -20.75 -1.56
C ILE A 51 4.85 -22.12 -1.56
N GLU A 52 5.82 -22.33 -0.66
CA GLU A 52 6.53 -23.62 -0.54
C GLU A 52 5.59 -24.76 -0.10
N ALA A 53 4.52 -24.47 0.62
CA ALA A 53 3.49 -25.43 1.04
C ALA A 53 2.51 -25.84 -0.09
N GLY A 54 2.64 -25.28 -1.29
CA GLY A 54 1.80 -25.63 -2.45
C GLY A 54 0.66 -24.66 -2.70
N PHE A 55 0.96 -23.36 -2.88
CA PHE A 55 -0.04 -22.38 -3.29
C PHE A 55 -0.64 -22.74 -4.67
N PRO A 56 -1.98 -22.72 -4.84
CA PRO A 56 -2.62 -23.11 -6.10
C PRO A 56 -2.10 -22.31 -7.31
N GLY A 57 -1.72 -23.03 -8.37
CA GLY A 57 -1.21 -22.42 -9.61
C GLY A 57 0.24 -21.93 -9.54
N VAL A 58 0.98 -22.27 -8.47
CA VAL A 58 2.43 -22.06 -8.38
C VAL A 58 3.15 -23.38 -8.62
N GLU A 59 4.15 -23.37 -9.51
CA GLU A 59 4.90 -24.56 -9.92
C GLU A 59 6.39 -24.40 -9.58
N SER A 60 7.04 -25.51 -9.20
CA SER A 60 8.47 -25.50 -8.92
C SER A 60 9.27 -25.47 -10.22
N MET A 61 10.28 -24.60 -10.29
CA MET A 61 11.18 -24.54 -11.44
C MET A 61 12.31 -25.56 -11.26
N PRO A 62 12.66 -26.37 -12.28
CA PRO A 62 13.75 -27.33 -12.21
C PRO A 62 15.11 -26.62 -12.38
N LEU A 63 15.40 -25.64 -11.53
CA LEU A 63 16.65 -24.89 -11.51
C LEU A 63 17.19 -24.74 -10.09
N GLN A 64 18.50 -24.57 -9.98
CA GLN A 64 19.18 -24.24 -8.74
C GLN A 64 19.97 -22.94 -8.94
N LEU A 65 19.68 -21.96 -8.09
CA LEU A 65 20.40 -20.70 -8.03
C LEU A 65 21.64 -20.86 -7.15
N ASN A 66 22.79 -20.44 -7.67
CA ASN A 66 24.03 -20.33 -6.91
C ASN A 66 24.29 -18.86 -6.61
N VAL A 67 23.92 -18.41 -5.41
CA VAL A 67 23.97 -17.00 -5.02
C VAL A 67 25.27 -16.75 -4.26
N PRO A 68 26.25 -16.02 -4.81
CA PRO A 68 27.47 -15.69 -4.09
C PRO A 68 27.16 -14.70 -2.96
N THR A 69 27.70 -14.96 -1.77
CA THR A 69 27.66 -14.07 -0.60
C THR A 69 29.07 -13.95 -0.03
N GLY A 70 29.27 -13.00 0.89
CA GLY A 70 30.53 -12.89 1.63
C GLY A 70 30.88 -14.14 2.46
N SER A 71 29.89 -15.01 2.74
CA SER A 71 30.06 -16.26 3.49
C SER A 71 30.19 -17.50 2.60
N GLY A 72 30.20 -17.36 1.27
CA GLY A 72 30.30 -18.46 0.31
C GLY A 72 29.16 -18.46 -0.70
N ILE A 73 28.93 -19.59 -1.36
CA ILE A 73 27.79 -19.74 -2.28
C ILE A 73 26.62 -20.32 -1.49
N VAL A 74 25.49 -19.61 -1.50
CA VAL A 74 24.23 -20.07 -0.92
C VAL A 74 23.33 -20.56 -2.05
N GLN A 75 22.83 -21.79 -1.92
CA GLN A 75 21.91 -22.37 -2.88
C GLN A 75 20.47 -21.96 -2.59
N ALA A 76 19.71 -21.68 -3.65
CA ALA A 76 18.27 -21.42 -3.59
C ALA A 76 17.55 -22.10 -4.76
N GLY A 77 16.25 -22.34 -4.60
CA GLY A 77 15.35 -22.75 -5.66
C GLY A 77 14.50 -21.59 -6.17
N ALA A 78 13.66 -21.87 -7.14
CA ALA A 78 12.63 -20.93 -7.59
C ALA A 78 11.30 -21.64 -7.87
N PHE A 79 10.22 -20.90 -7.74
CA PHE A 79 8.91 -21.27 -8.24
C PHE A 79 8.44 -20.22 -9.25
N GLU A 80 7.48 -20.58 -10.09
CA GLU A 80 6.86 -19.67 -11.04
C GLU A 80 5.32 -19.75 -11.02
N SER A 81 4.69 -18.65 -11.40
CA SER A 81 3.25 -18.53 -11.60
C SER A 81 2.95 -17.31 -12.48
N ARG A 82 1.67 -16.93 -12.58
CA ARG A 82 1.20 -15.70 -13.21
C ARG A 82 0.32 -14.92 -12.25
N LEU A 83 0.32 -13.60 -12.36
CA LEU A 83 -0.65 -12.79 -11.62
C LEU A 83 -2.08 -13.18 -12.07
N PRO A 84 -3.04 -13.38 -11.14
CA PRO A 84 -4.39 -13.79 -11.51
C PRO A 84 -5.05 -12.81 -12.48
N GLY A 85 -5.62 -13.34 -13.57
CA GLY A 85 -6.28 -12.54 -14.60
C GLY A 85 -5.31 -11.79 -15.52
N SER A 86 -4.02 -12.13 -15.55
CA SER A 86 -3.06 -11.57 -16.51
C SER A 86 -1.99 -12.58 -16.93
N ASP A 87 -1.23 -12.22 -17.96
CA ASP A 87 -0.07 -12.98 -18.42
C ASP A 87 1.25 -12.55 -17.76
N VAL A 88 1.21 -11.72 -16.72
CA VAL A 88 2.41 -11.23 -16.03
C VAL A 88 3.07 -12.38 -15.24
N PRO A 89 4.31 -12.78 -15.59
CA PRO A 89 5.02 -13.81 -14.85
C PRO A 89 5.37 -13.37 -13.43
N VAL A 90 5.26 -14.28 -12.49
CA VAL A 90 5.69 -14.12 -11.10
C VAL A 90 6.67 -15.21 -10.76
N TYR A 91 7.83 -14.83 -10.25
CA TYR A 91 8.87 -15.74 -9.79
C TYR A 91 9.08 -15.61 -8.28
N PHE A 92 9.16 -16.76 -7.62
CA PHE A 92 9.34 -16.84 -6.18
C PHE A 92 10.71 -17.42 -5.86
N ILE A 93 11.54 -16.68 -5.14
CA ILE A 93 12.88 -17.15 -4.76
C ILE A 93 12.77 -17.93 -3.46
N ALA A 94 13.13 -19.22 -3.53
CA ALA A 94 12.97 -20.15 -2.43
C ALA A 94 14.30 -20.42 -1.74
N GLN A 95 14.39 -19.99 -0.49
CA GLN A 95 15.47 -20.36 0.41
C GLN A 95 14.83 -20.70 1.74
N GLN A 96 14.80 -22.00 2.05
CA GLN A 96 14.00 -22.57 3.13
C GLN A 96 14.32 -21.94 4.50
N SER A 97 15.60 -21.73 4.83
CA SER A 97 15.99 -21.13 6.12
C SER A 97 15.65 -19.64 6.24
N LEU A 98 15.49 -18.93 5.12
CA LEU A 98 15.22 -17.49 5.10
C LEU A 98 13.72 -17.19 4.93
N PHE A 99 13.00 -17.86 4.03
CA PHE A 99 11.64 -17.45 3.63
C PHE A 99 10.53 -18.41 4.05
N ASN A 100 10.82 -19.69 4.27
CA ASN A 100 9.85 -20.67 4.76
C ASN A 100 9.61 -20.51 6.27
N ARG A 101 8.97 -19.39 6.64
CA ARG A 101 8.66 -18.99 8.01
C ARG A 101 7.21 -18.54 8.13
N GLU A 102 6.71 -18.54 9.36
CA GLU A 102 5.31 -18.21 9.67
C GLU A 102 4.91 -16.79 9.25
N ASN A 103 5.78 -15.80 9.52
CA ASN A 103 5.53 -14.40 9.21
C ASN A 103 6.34 -13.95 7.98
N ILE A 104 5.86 -12.89 7.32
CA ILE A 104 6.58 -12.26 6.20
C ILE A 104 7.81 -11.49 6.71
N TYR A 105 7.63 -10.69 7.75
CA TYR A 105 8.65 -9.84 8.39
C TYR A 105 8.58 -9.94 9.93
N GLY A 106 9.46 -9.21 10.60
CA GLY A 106 9.53 -9.12 12.06
C GLY A 106 10.65 -9.97 12.64
N TYR A 107 11.54 -10.50 11.81
CA TYR A 107 12.69 -11.27 12.28
C TYR A 107 13.93 -10.39 12.43
N TRP A 108 14.79 -10.75 13.37
CA TRP A 108 16.03 -10.01 13.64
C TRP A 108 17.00 -10.02 12.44
N ASP A 109 16.91 -11.03 11.58
CA ASP A 109 17.74 -11.22 10.38
C ASP A 109 17.07 -10.74 9.09
N ASP A 110 15.92 -10.04 9.20
CA ASP A 110 15.20 -9.45 8.07
C ASP A 110 16.11 -8.71 7.07
N PRO A 111 17.00 -7.80 7.50
CA PRO A 111 17.92 -7.15 6.58
C PRO A 111 18.76 -8.14 5.74
N TYR A 112 19.21 -9.25 6.32
CA TYR A 112 19.99 -10.26 5.61
C TYR A 112 19.12 -11.11 4.67
N ARG A 113 17.88 -11.45 5.07
CA ARG A 113 16.91 -12.14 4.22
C ARG A 113 16.67 -11.35 2.92
N PHE A 114 16.49 -10.04 3.04
CA PHE A 114 16.19 -9.17 1.91
C PHE A 114 17.44 -8.76 1.09
N ALA A 115 18.60 -8.70 1.73
CA ALA A 115 19.88 -8.62 1.03
C ALA A 115 20.15 -9.86 0.17
N PHE A 116 19.87 -11.05 0.70
CA PHE A 116 19.94 -12.31 -0.05
C PHE A 116 18.96 -12.31 -1.22
N PHE A 117 17.69 -12.00 -0.98
CA PHE A 117 16.65 -11.91 -2.02
C PHE A 117 17.10 -11.01 -3.18
N SER A 118 17.64 -9.84 -2.86
CA SER A 118 18.14 -8.87 -3.85
C SER A 118 19.23 -9.45 -4.76
N LYS A 119 20.19 -10.20 -4.21
CA LYS A 119 21.24 -10.87 -5.01
C LYS A 119 20.69 -12.06 -5.80
N ALA A 120 19.83 -12.85 -5.16
CA ALA A 120 19.20 -14.01 -5.76
C ALA A 120 18.33 -13.63 -6.96
N ALA A 121 17.70 -12.44 -6.93
CA ALA A 121 16.92 -11.92 -8.05
C ALA A 121 17.77 -11.78 -9.32
N PHE A 122 18.95 -11.18 -9.24
CA PHE A 122 19.86 -11.11 -10.39
C PHE A 122 20.32 -12.50 -10.85
N ALA A 123 20.69 -13.39 -9.93
CA ALA A 123 21.05 -14.77 -10.26
C ALA A 123 19.91 -15.53 -10.99
N LEU A 124 18.66 -15.27 -10.62
CA LEU A 124 17.51 -15.84 -11.29
C LEU A 124 17.33 -15.28 -12.71
N THR A 125 17.55 -13.97 -12.92
CA THR A 125 17.51 -13.38 -14.28
C THR A 125 18.55 -13.99 -15.23
N GLU A 126 19.72 -14.38 -14.71
CA GLU A 126 20.73 -15.13 -15.48
C GLU A 126 20.27 -16.56 -15.77
N SER A 127 19.73 -17.25 -14.77
CA SER A 127 19.32 -18.66 -14.88
C SER A 127 18.18 -18.88 -15.89
N ILE A 128 17.30 -17.88 -16.07
CA ILE A 128 16.19 -17.93 -17.05
C ILE A 128 16.54 -17.23 -18.37
N ASP A 129 17.80 -16.83 -18.55
CA ASP A 129 18.31 -16.02 -19.67
C ASP A 129 17.40 -14.84 -20.08
N TRP A 130 16.91 -14.11 -19.09
CA TRP A 130 16.13 -12.90 -19.30
C TRP A 130 16.87 -11.70 -18.73
N ARG A 131 17.17 -10.70 -19.56
CA ARG A 131 17.89 -9.49 -19.14
C ARG A 131 16.89 -8.33 -19.01
N PRO A 132 16.76 -7.70 -17.83
CA PRO A 132 15.93 -6.50 -17.70
C PRO A 132 16.58 -5.30 -18.38
N ASP A 133 15.76 -4.33 -18.75
CA ASP A 133 16.18 -2.99 -19.17
C ASP A 133 16.08 -1.98 -18.01
N LEU A 134 15.23 -2.28 -17.02
CA LEU A 134 14.95 -1.45 -15.86
C LEU A 134 14.74 -2.30 -14.61
N LEU A 135 15.27 -1.85 -13.47
CA LEU A 135 14.93 -2.34 -12.13
C LEU A 135 13.85 -1.44 -11.53
N HIS A 136 12.72 -2.00 -11.10
CA HIS A 136 11.74 -1.31 -10.27
C HIS A 136 11.69 -1.97 -8.89
N ALA A 137 12.20 -1.28 -7.88
CA ALA A 137 12.34 -1.78 -6.52
C ALA A 137 11.35 -1.06 -5.59
N HIS A 138 10.67 -1.83 -4.74
CA HIS A 138 9.72 -1.34 -3.75
C HIS A 138 10.22 -1.51 -2.30
N ASP A 139 10.26 -0.40 -1.56
CA ASP A 139 10.63 -0.29 -0.14
C ASP A 139 12.01 -0.85 0.25
N TRP A 140 12.34 -0.73 1.54
CA TRP A 140 13.62 -1.16 2.12
C TRP A 140 13.97 -2.63 1.85
N HIS A 141 12.98 -3.49 1.60
CA HIS A 141 13.17 -4.91 1.28
C HIS A 141 13.96 -5.13 -0.03
N THR A 142 13.88 -4.19 -0.96
CA THR A 142 14.48 -4.34 -2.31
C THR A 142 15.49 -3.23 -2.62
N ALA A 143 15.62 -2.25 -1.73
CA ALA A 143 16.70 -1.27 -1.75
C ALA A 143 18.12 -1.88 -1.81
N PRO A 144 18.42 -3.07 -1.24
CA PRO A 144 19.73 -3.70 -1.44
C PRO A 144 20.01 -4.02 -2.91
N ALA A 145 18.99 -4.35 -3.71
CA ALA A 145 19.15 -4.58 -5.15
C ALA A 145 19.56 -3.31 -5.90
N VAL A 146 18.95 -2.17 -5.55
CA VAL A 146 19.31 -0.85 -6.07
C VAL A 146 20.76 -0.49 -5.70
N THR A 147 21.12 -0.71 -4.43
CA THR A 147 22.47 -0.45 -3.91
C THR A 147 23.51 -1.31 -4.64
N TRP A 148 23.22 -2.60 -4.81
CA TRP A 148 24.10 -3.52 -5.54
C TRP A 148 24.26 -3.09 -6.99
N LEU A 149 23.15 -2.75 -7.67
CA LEU A 149 23.16 -2.33 -9.06
C LEU A 149 24.01 -1.08 -9.27
N ALA A 150 23.90 -0.09 -8.39
CA ALA A 150 24.66 1.16 -8.48
C ALA A 150 26.15 1.02 -8.11
N THR A 151 26.55 -0.11 -7.53
CA THR A 151 27.92 -0.37 -7.06
C THR A 151 28.53 -1.58 -7.76
N ALA A 152 28.53 -2.75 -7.12
CA ALA A 152 29.14 -3.98 -7.65
C ALA A 152 28.54 -4.40 -9.01
N GLY A 153 27.24 -4.15 -9.22
CA GLY A 153 26.53 -4.45 -10.46
C GLY A 153 27.05 -3.69 -11.69
N GLN A 154 27.69 -2.53 -11.50
CA GLN A 154 28.28 -1.77 -12.62
C GLN A 154 29.50 -2.45 -13.25
N ALA A 155 30.18 -3.33 -12.51
CA ALA A 155 31.26 -4.16 -13.06
C ALA A 155 30.73 -5.39 -13.82
N HIS A 156 29.43 -5.71 -13.70
CA HIS A 156 28.83 -6.85 -14.35
C HIS A 156 28.28 -6.46 -15.73
N PRO A 157 28.79 -6.99 -16.85
CA PRO A 157 28.42 -6.54 -18.20
C PRO A 157 26.92 -6.63 -18.51
N ARG A 158 26.20 -7.57 -17.88
CA ARG A 158 24.76 -7.75 -18.06
C ARG A 158 23.94 -6.60 -17.45
N TYR A 159 24.42 -5.98 -16.38
CA TYR A 159 23.66 -4.99 -15.59
C TYR A 159 24.26 -3.59 -15.63
N HIS A 160 25.46 -3.43 -16.20
CA HIS A 160 26.04 -2.14 -16.49
C HIS A 160 25.06 -1.29 -17.31
N GLY A 161 24.85 -0.04 -16.91
CA GLY A 161 23.94 0.88 -17.60
C GLY A 161 22.44 0.63 -17.37
N LEU A 162 22.03 -0.31 -16.51
CA LEU A 162 20.62 -0.53 -16.18
C LEU A 162 20.06 0.62 -15.32
N GLY A 163 18.92 1.18 -15.72
CA GLY A 163 18.22 2.20 -14.93
C GLY A 163 17.47 1.60 -13.74
N SER A 164 17.22 2.40 -12.71
CA SER A 164 16.48 2.00 -11.52
C SER A 164 15.40 3.02 -11.11
N VAL A 165 14.22 2.51 -10.77
CA VAL A 165 13.15 3.24 -10.10
C VAL A 165 12.96 2.65 -8.71
N PHE A 166 12.94 3.51 -7.69
CA PHE A 166 12.72 3.10 -6.30
C PHE A 166 11.44 3.74 -5.73
N THR A 167 10.45 2.90 -5.41
CA THR A 167 9.19 3.36 -4.82
C THR A 167 9.19 3.19 -3.31
N ILE A 168 8.90 4.29 -2.62
CA ILE A 168 8.70 4.38 -1.18
C ILE A 168 7.20 4.30 -0.89
N HIS A 169 6.73 3.24 -0.24
CA HIS A 169 5.34 3.14 0.21
C HIS A 169 5.16 3.61 1.65
N ASN A 170 6.18 3.46 2.49
CA ASN A 170 6.14 3.89 3.89
C ASN A 170 7.54 4.13 4.46
N LEU A 171 7.84 5.37 4.88
CA LEU A 171 9.11 5.72 5.51
C LEU A 171 9.27 5.28 6.98
N ALA A 172 8.20 4.81 7.62
CA ALA A 172 8.28 4.34 9.01
C ALA A 172 9.15 3.07 9.15
N HIS A 173 9.27 2.26 8.09
CA HIS A 173 10.07 1.04 8.08
C HIS A 173 11.27 1.22 7.14
N GLN A 174 12.47 1.25 7.72
CA GLN A 174 13.68 1.66 6.98
C GLN A 174 14.71 0.56 6.75
N GLY A 175 14.50 -0.65 7.31
CA GLY A 175 15.43 -1.77 7.13
C GLY A 175 16.83 -1.49 7.68
N LYS A 176 16.92 -1.06 8.94
CA LYS A 176 18.19 -0.71 9.59
C LYS A 176 18.98 -1.96 9.99
N THR A 177 20.28 -1.95 9.78
CA THR A 177 21.21 -3.04 10.14
C THR A 177 22.62 -2.51 10.34
N ASN A 178 23.64 -3.38 10.31
CA ASN A 178 25.05 -3.03 10.45
C ASN A 178 25.84 -3.25 9.15
N TRP A 179 27.05 -2.71 9.12
CA TRP A 179 27.95 -2.74 7.95
C TRP A 179 28.32 -4.13 7.42
N ASN A 180 28.26 -5.17 8.26
CA ASN A 180 28.60 -6.53 7.82
C ASN A 180 27.67 -7.03 6.70
N VAL A 181 26.50 -6.39 6.51
CA VAL A 181 25.61 -6.70 5.39
C VAL A 181 26.24 -6.37 4.05
N PHE A 182 27.13 -5.39 3.95
CA PHE A 182 27.84 -5.09 2.71
C PHE A 182 28.89 -6.14 2.39
N ASP A 183 29.58 -6.68 3.40
CA ASP A 183 30.47 -7.83 3.21
C ASP A 183 29.67 -9.04 2.72
N TYR A 184 28.52 -9.31 3.35
CA TYR A 184 27.60 -10.36 2.93
C TYR A 184 27.15 -10.17 1.47
N MET A 185 26.86 -8.93 1.07
CA MET A 185 26.47 -8.60 -0.29
C MET A 185 27.65 -8.48 -1.28
N GLN A 186 28.89 -8.46 -0.80
CA GLN A 186 30.10 -8.18 -1.57
C GLN A 186 30.05 -6.80 -2.25
N ILE A 187 29.61 -5.79 -1.50
CA ILE A 187 29.50 -4.40 -1.95
C ILE A 187 30.58 -3.57 -1.26
N PHE A 188 31.26 -2.72 -2.03
CA PHE A 188 32.12 -1.67 -1.50
C PHE A 188 31.41 -0.33 -1.66
N THR A 189 31.20 0.38 -0.55
CA THR A 189 30.52 1.68 -0.54
C THR A 189 31.02 2.55 0.63
N HIS A 190 30.59 3.81 0.66
CA HIS A 190 30.90 4.79 1.69
C HIS A 190 29.72 4.99 2.65
N SER A 191 29.94 5.61 3.81
CA SER A 191 28.88 5.93 4.77
C SER A 191 27.98 7.06 4.27
N LEU A 192 26.68 6.97 4.56
CA LEU A 192 25.74 8.07 4.34
C LEU A 192 25.63 8.94 5.58
N THR A 193 25.22 10.20 5.41
CA THR A 193 24.99 11.13 6.54
C THR A 193 23.81 10.71 7.39
N GLU A 194 22.86 10.00 6.80
CA GLU A 194 21.63 9.48 7.42
C GLU A 194 21.88 8.21 8.25
N GLU A 195 23.11 7.70 8.26
CA GLU A 195 23.52 6.48 8.96
C GLU A 195 24.38 6.83 10.18
N ALA A 196 24.01 6.29 11.34
CA ALA A 196 24.88 6.33 12.52
C ALA A 196 26.17 5.52 12.28
N TYR A 197 27.20 5.74 13.10
CA TYR A 197 28.46 5.01 12.99
C TYR A 197 28.24 3.49 13.08
N GLY A 198 28.60 2.75 12.03
CA GLY A 198 28.40 1.30 11.96
C GLY A 198 26.97 0.85 11.63
N GLU A 199 26.03 1.78 11.40
CA GLU A 199 24.68 1.49 10.92
C GLU A 199 24.63 1.49 9.38
N VAL A 200 23.69 0.71 8.84
CA VAL A 200 23.24 0.76 7.46
C VAL A 200 21.74 0.98 7.46
N ASN A 201 21.26 1.89 6.63
CA ASN A 201 19.83 2.16 6.46
C ASN A 201 19.42 1.84 5.03
N PHE A 202 18.75 0.71 4.81
CA PHE A 202 18.41 0.29 3.45
C PHE A 202 17.48 1.25 2.72
N MET A 203 16.51 1.86 3.41
CA MET A 203 15.68 2.89 2.78
C MET A 203 16.54 4.08 2.30
N ALA A 204 17.46 4.56 3.14
CA ALA A 204 18.38 5.64 2.76
C ALA A 204 19.26 5.22 1.56
N ARG A 205 19.75 3.98 1.54
CA ARG A 205 20.57 3.46 0.43
C ARG A 205 19.79 3.37 -0.88
N GLY A 206 18.54 2.93 -0.83
CA GLY A 206 17.63 2.91 -2.00
C GLY A 206 17.41 4.32 -2.54
N ILE A 207 17.10 5.28 -1.66
CA ILE A 207 16.92 6.69 -2.03
C ILE A 207 18.21 7.29 -2.59
N TYR A 208 19.37 6.99 -2.00
CA TYR A 208 20.64 7.55 -2.43
C TYR A 208 21.07 7.02 -3.81
N HIS A 209 20.89 5.73 -4.07
CA HIS A 209 21.43 5.07 -5.26
C HIS A 209 20.48 4.99 -6.46
N ALA A 210 19.16 5.09 -6.26
CA ALA A 210 18.19 5.01 -7.36
C ALA A 210 18.39 6.13 -8.38
N ASN A 211 18.08 5.87 -9.66
CA ASN A 211 18.06 6.92 -10.68
C ASN A 211 16.84 7.83 -10.49
N ILE A 212 15.67 7.22 -10.38
CA ILE A 212 14.40 7.90 -10.15
C ILE A 212 13.77 7.36 -8.87
N ILE A 213 13.18 8.23 -8.08
CA ILE A 213 12.51 7.88 -6.83
C ILE A 213 11.04 8.27 -6.97
N ASN A 214 10.16 7.43 -6.47
CA ASN A 214 8.78 7.85 -6.29
C ASN A 214 8.20 7.44 -4.96
N THR A 215 7.11 8.09 -4.59
CA THR A 215 6.25 7.68 -3.50
C THR A 215 4.79 7.70 -3.95
N VAL A 216 3.91 7.23 -3.08
CA VAL A 216 2.55 6.81 -3.41
C VAL A 216 1.51 7.94 -3.38
N SER A 217 1.94 9.20 -3.30
CA SER A 217 1.10 10.39 -3.56
C SER A 217 1.91 11.69 -3.74
N PRO A 218 1.43 12.68 -4.51
CA PRO A 218 2.04 14.00 -4.65
C PRO A 218 2.19 14.80 -3.34
N SER A 219 1.19 14.79 -2.47
CA SER A 219 1.25 15.45 -1.17
C SER A 219 2.22 14.77 -0.25
N TYR A 220 2.22 13.43 -0.19
CA TYR A 220 3.18 12.71 0.64
C TYR A 220 4.62 12.93 0.17
N ALA A 221 4.88 13.03 -1.15
CA ALA A 221 6.19 13.40 -1.68
C ALA A 221 6.73 14.72 -1.10
N ARG A 222 5.84 15.70 -0.85
CA ARG A 222 6.20 16.95 -0.17
C ARG A 222 6.37 16.79 1.33
N GLU A 223 5.46 16.04 1.96
CA GLU A 223 5.48 15.81 3.41
C GLU A 223 6.73 15.06 3.88
N ILE A 224 7.20 14.06 3.13
CA ILE A 224 8.41 13.31 3.49
C ILE A 224 9.71 14.13 3.38
N MET A 225 9.65 15.30 2.75
CA MET A 225 10.77 16.24 2.73
C MET A 225 10.78 17.16 3.96
N THR A 226 9.77 17.11 4.84
CA THR A 226 9.78 17.83 6.11
C THR A 226 10.44 17.01 7.20
N ARG A 227 10.91 17.67 8.27
CA ARG A 227 11.56 16.97 9.40
C ARG A 227 10.61 15.99 10.08
N GLU A 228 9.34 16.37 10.19
CA GLU A 228 8.31 15.58 10.84
C GLU A 228 7.92 14.36 9.98
N GLY A 229 7.82 14.52 8.65
CA GLY A 229 7.36 13.48 7.74
C GLY A 229 8.47 12.56 7.21
N GLY A 230 9.72 13.03 7.15
CA GLY A 230 10.82 12.29 6.54
C GLY A 230 11.51 11.27 7.44
N VAL A 231 11.15 11.22 8.73
CA VAL A 231 11.65 10.20 9.70
C VAL A 231 13.19 10.07 9.67
N GLY A 232 13.88 11.23 9.62
CA GLY A 232 15.35 11.31 9.57
C GLY A 232 15.98 11.20 8.17
N LEU A 233 15.18 10.96 7.12
CA LEU A 233 15.63 10.93 5.73
C LEU A 233 15.25 12.20 4.94
N ASP A 234 14.68 13.19 5.61
CA ASP A 234 14.18 14.42 5.00
C ASP A 234 15.28 15.22 4.28
N ALA A 235 16.51 15.25 4.85
CA ALA A 235 17.65 15.90 4.22
C ALA A 235 18.07 15.22 2.91
N LEU A 236 18.14 13.89 2.91
CA LEU A 236 18.44 13.09 1.72
C LEU A 236 17.37 13.26 0.65
N LEU A 237 16.09 13.25 1.04
CA LEU A 237 14.98 13.44 0.11
C LEU A 237 14.99 14.85 -0.50
N ARG A 238 15.31 15.90 0.27
CA ARG A 238 15.52 17.25 -0.28
C ARG A 238 16.72 17.31 -1.22
N TYR A 239 17.80 16.60 -0.92
CA TYR A 239 18.96 16.48 -1.83
C TYR A 239 18.56 15.80 -3.14
N ARG A 240 17.70 14.78 -3.08
CA ARG A 240 17.17 14.04 -4.23
C ARG A 240 15.86 14.59 -4.81
N GLN A 241 15.42 15.79 -4.42
CA GLN A 241 14.09 16.30 -4.77
C GLN A 241 13.82 16.38 -6.28
N GLY A 242 14.86 16.57 -7.10
CA GLY A 242 14.74 16.63 -8.56
C GLY A 242 14.37 15.28 -9.20
N ASP A 243 14.63 14.18 -8.50
CA ASP A 243 14.30 12.82 -8.94
C ASP A 243 13.12 12.21 -8.15
N LEU A 244 12.50 12.96 -7.22
CA LEU A 244 11.43 12.48 -6.34
C LEU A 244 10.05 12.86 -6.89
N HIS A 245 9.23 11.85 -7.20
CA HIS A 245 7.90 12.04 -7.76
C HIS A 245 6.81 11.39 -6.92
N GLY A 246 5.64 12.01 -6.83
CA GLY A 246 4.46 11.39 -6.20
C GLY A 246 3.49 10.86 -7.24
N ILE A 247 3.14 9.58 -7.16
CA ILE A 247 2.14 8.93 -8.02
C ILE A 247 1.13 8.24 -7.12
N LEU A 248 -0.15 8.59 -7.22
CA LEU A 248 -1.20 7.92 -6.46
C LEU A 248 -1.25 6.42 -6.78
N ASN A 249 -1.45 5.59 -5.76
CA ASN A 249 -1.79 4.18 -6.00
C ASN A 249 -3.13 4.08 -6.72
N GLY A 250 -3.24 3.06 -7.57
CA GLY A 250 -4.51 2.69 -8.16
C GLY A 250 -5.31 1.74 -7.27
N LEU A 251 -6.54 1.52 -7.68
CA LEU A 251 -7.48 0.56 -7.14
C LEU A 251 -7.78 -0.50 -8.21
N ASP A 252 -7.75 -1.77 -7.81
CA ASP A 252 -8.18 -2.86 -8.68
C ASP A 252 -9.71 -2.85 -8.76
N TYR A 253 -10.24 -2.39 -9.89
CA TYR A 253 -11.68 -2.30 -10.15
C TYR A 253 -12.32 -3.66 -10.47
N ASP A 254 -11.56 -4.71 -10.74
CA ASP A 254 -12.14 -6.06 -10.85
C ASP A 254 -12.47 -6.61 -9.46
N ILE A 255 -11.71 -6.19 -8.44
CA ILE A 255 -11.93 -6.56 -7.04
C ILE A 255 -12.92 -5.61 -6.34
N TRP A 256 -12.81 -4.30 -6.59
CA TRP A 256 -13.56 -3.25 -5.89
C TRP A 256 -14.60 -2.61 -6.81
N ASN A 257 -15.67 -3.35 -7.10
CA ASN A 257 -16.75 -2.89 -7.97
C ASN A 257 -18.12 -3.25 -7.40
N PRO A 258 -18.91 -2.28 -6.91
CA PRO A 258 -20.21 -2.56 -6.32
C PRO A 258 -21.21 -3.19 -7.31
N ALA A 259 -20.99 -3.06 -8.62
CA ALA A 259 -21.86 -3.65 -9.65
C ALA A 259 -21.68 -5.16 -9.82
N THR A 260 -20.53 -5.72 -9.41
CA THR A 260 -20.19 -7.14 -9.62
C THR A 260 -19.68 -7.85 -8.36
N ASP A 261 -19.48 -7.12 -7.28
CA ASP A 261 -18.97 -7.65 -6.02
C ASP A 261 -19.99 -8.60 -5.36
N LYS A 262 -19.69 -9.90 -5.43
CA LYS A 262 -20.53 -10.98 -4.88
C LYS A 262 -20.56 -11.02 -3.35
N ARG A 263 -19.75 -10.20 -2.68
CA ARG A 263 -19.71 -10.09 -1.21
C ARG A 263 -20.78 -9.12 -0.68
N LEU A 264 -21.47 -8.41 -1.59
CA LEU A 264 -22.56 -7.49 -1.26
C LEU A 264 -23.90 -8.22 -1.18
N ALA A 265 -24.83 -7.67 -0.40
CA ALA A 265 -26.19 -8.18 -0.32
C ALA A 265 -26.97 -7.87 -1.60
N GLY A 266 -26.76 -6.67 -2.16
CA GLY A 266 -27.29 -6.26 -3.45
C GLY A 266 -26.26 -5.47 -4.25
N ASN A 267 -26.10 -5.79 -5.54
CA ASN A 267 -25.21 -5.03 -6.42
C ASN A 267 -25.85 -3.72 -6.86
N TYR A 268 -25.03 -2.70 -7.06
CA TYR A 268 -25.45 -1.38 -7.52
C TYR A 268 -24.33 -0.67 -8.25
N ASP A 269 -24.68 0.37 -8.99
CA ASP A 269 -23.73 1.30 -9.59
C ASP A 269 -24.13 2.75 -9.29
N ILE A 270 -23.46 3.68 -9.96
CA ILE A 270 -23.71 5.11 -9.81
C ILE A 270 -25.12 5.54 -10.23
N ASN A 271 -25.76 4.81 -11.14
CA ASN A 271 -27.10 5.10 -11.63
C ASN A 271 -28.19 4.41 -10.80
N SER A 272 -27.80 3.52 -9.87
CA SER A 272 -28.72 2.75 -9.03
C SER A 272 -28.35 2.80 -7.54
N LEU A 273 -27.92 3.98 -7.05
CA LEU A 273 -27.46 4.20 -5.68
C LEU A 273 -28.48 3.79 -4.60
N GLU A 274 -29.77 3.74 -4.94
CA GLU A 274 -30.83 3.21 -4.08
C GLU A 274 -30.58 1.75 -3.64
N GLY A 275 -29.86 0.97 -4.43
CA GLY A 275 -29.45 -0.41 -4.09
C GLY A 275 -28.55 -0.51 -2.86
N ARG A 276 -27.98 0.61 -2.38
CA ARG A 276 -27.24 0.66 -1.11
C ARG A 276 -28.12 0.39 0.11
N ALA A 277 -29.43 0.63 0.02
CA ALA A 277 -30.35 0.41 1.13
C ALA A 277 -30.36 -1.06 1.60
N GLU A 278 -30.26 -2.01 0.67
CA GLU A 278 -30.17 -3.44 0.99
C GLU A 278 -28.85 -3.76 1.73
N ASN A 279 -27.73 -3.23 1.24
CA ASN A 279 -26.43 -3.39 1.89
C ASN A 279 -26.38 -2.77 3.28
N ARG A 280 -27.05 -1.62 3.49
CA ARG A 280 -27.18 -0.98 4.81
C ARG A 280 -27.89 -1.91 5.80
N LEU A 281 -29.05 -2.45 5.44
CA LEU A 281 -29.82 -3.32 6.32
C LEU A 281 -29.07 -4.63 6.61
N ALA A 282 -28.44 -5.20 5.58
CA ALA A 282 -27.59 -6.37 5.73
C ALA A 282 -26.38 -6.10 6.64
N LEU A 283 -25.75 -4.94 6.52
CA LEU A 283 -24.67 -4.51 7.41
C LEU A 283 -25.17 -4.41 8.85
N GLN A 284 -26.25 -3.67 9.10
CA GLN A 284 -26.86 -3.54 10.45
C GLN A 284 -27.17 -4.90 11.07
N ALA A 285 -27.79 -5.80 10.30
CA ALA A 285 -28.08 -7.16 10.75
C ALA A 285 -26.80 -7.97 11.04
N ALA A 286 -25.81 -7.92 10.15
CA ALA A 286 -24.54 -8.63 10.31
C ALA A 286 -23.76 -8.17 11.55
N VAL A 287 -23.89 -6.89 11.92
CA VAL A 287 -23.23 -6.31 13.10
C VAL A 287 -24.09 -6.30 14.37
N GLY A 288 -25.31 -6.84 14.31
CA GLY A 288 -26.24 -6.90 15.45
C GLY A 288 -26.82 -5.55 15.87
N LEU A 289 -26.79 -4.53 15.00
CA LEU A 289 -27.39 -3.23 15.26
C LEU A 289 -28.86 -3.18 14.83
N PRO A 290 -29.69 -2.29 15.43
CA PRO A 290 -31.04 -2.05 14.97
C PRO A 290 -31.07 -1.68 13.47
N GLN A 291 -31.92 -2.37 12.73
CA GLN A 291 -32.12 -2.16 11.29
C GLN A 291 -33.02 -0.95 11.06
N ILE A 292 -32.44 0.25 11.15
CA ILE A 292 -33.15 1.53 11.00
C ILE A 292 -32.82 2.09 9.61
N PRO A 293 -33.81 2.22 8.72
CA PRO A 293 -33.62 2.90 7.45
C PRO A 293 -33.18 4.34 7.64
N ASP A 294 -32.28 4.81 6.78
CA ASP A 294 -31.80 6.19 6.68
C ASP A 294 -31.07 6.77 7.91
N ILE A 295 -30.85 6.00 8.98
CA ILE A 295 -29.93 6.41 10.04
C ILE A 295 -28.50 6.53 9.46
N PRO A 296 -27.78 7.64 9.69
CA PRO A 296 -26.40 7.76 9.23
C PRO A 296 -25.51 6.69 9.86
N ILE A 297 -24.79 5.94 9.03
CA ILE A 297 -23.79 4.97 9.48
C ILE A 297 -22.38 5.51 9.19
N LEU A 298 -21.60 5.74 10.24
CA LEU A 298 -20.19 6.11 10.17
C LEU A 298 -19.31 4.87 10.42
N ALA A 299 -18.29 4.64 9.60
CA ALA A 299 -17.46 3.44 9.72
C ALA A 299 -15.95 3.72 9.71
N ILE A 300 -15.19 2.85 10.38
CA ILE A 300 -13.73 2.74 10.26
C ILE A 300 -13.37 1.31 9.83
N ILE A 301 -12.50 1.20 8.84
CA ILE A 301 -11.76 -0.04 8.57
C ILE A 301 -10.27 0.29 8.58
N SER A 302 -9.52 -0.22 9.56
CA SER A 302 -8.08 0.08 9.67
C SER A 302 -7.31 -0.91 10.55
N ARG A 303 -5.97 -0.88 10.46
CA ARG A 303 -5.13 -1.33 11.56
C ARG A 303 -5.36 -0.38 12.74
N LEU A 304 -5.53 -0.92 13.93
CA LEU A 304 -5.78 -0.11 15.12
C LEU A 304 -4.45 0.34 15.72
N ASP A 305 -3.88 1.41 15.18
CA ASP A 305 -2.61 1.98 15.65
C ASP A 305 -2.67 3.51 15.76
N TRP A 306 -1.63 4.10 16.36
CA TRP A 306 -1.52 5.54 16.56
C TRP A 306 -1.41 6.30 15.24
N GLN A 307 -0.80 5.70 14.21
CA GLN A 307 -0.67 6.30 12.88
C GLN A 307 -2.05 6.58 12.26
N LYS A 308 -3.07 5.76 12.57
CA LYS A 308 -4.45 5.98 12.12
C LYS A 308 -5.22 7.06 12.90
N GLY A 309 -4.54 7.82 13.77
CA GLY A 309 -5.11 8.97 14.46
C GLY A 309 -6.20 8.59 15.45
N LEU A 310 -6.14 7.37 15.99
CA LEU A 310 -7.16 6.86 16.92
C LEU A 310 -7.11 7.54 18.29
N ASP A 311 -6.05 8.30 18.59
CA ASP A 311 -5.96 9.10 19.82
C ASP A 311 -7.00 10.24 19.88
N ILE A 312 -7.45 10.75 18.72
CA ILE A 312 -8.37 11.88 18.65
C ILE A 312 -9.85 11.47 18.47
N VAL A 313 -10.15 10.17 18.34
CA VAL A 313 -11.52 9.70 18.00
C VAL A 313 -12.44 9.51 19.19
N GLY A 314 -11.90 9.25 20.39
CA GLY A 314 -12.70 8.87 21.57
C GLY A 314 -13.74 9.93 21.95
N HIS A 315 -13.34 11.20 22.05
CA HIS A 315 -14.25 12.29 22.39
C HIS A 315 -15.32 12.56 21.30
N PRO A 316 -14.96 12.71 20.01
CA PRO A 316 -15.95 12.86 18.92
C PRO A 316 -16.95 11.70 18.83
N LEU A 317 -16.50 10.46 19.03
CA LEU A 317 -17.40 9.30 19.03
C LEU A 317 -18.34 9.30 20.24
N HIS A 318 -17.85 9.71 21.42
CA HIS A 318 -18.72 9.89 22.59
C HIS A 318 -19.82 10.93 22.29
N LEU A 319 -19.48 12.07 21.69
CA LEU A 319 -20.48 13.08 21.30
C LEU A 319 -21.46 12.54 20.25
N LEU A 320 -20.98 11.84 19.22
CA LEU A 320 -21.82 11.26 18.18
C LEU A 320 -22.82 10.25 18.76
N MET A 321 -22.36 9.32 19.59
CA MET A 321 -23.21 8.25 20.16
C MET A 321 -24.24 8.79 21.18
N ASN A 322 -23.96 9.92 21.82
CA ASN A 322 -24.89 10.62 22.70
C ASN A 322 -25.86 11.56 21.95
N GLY A 323 -25.81 11.61 20.62
CA GLY A 323 -26.81 12.30 19.80
C GLY A 323 -26.59 13.80 19.62
N TYR A 324 -25.40 14.33 19.95
CA TYR A 324 -25.07 15.75 19.77
C TYR A 324 -25.05 16.20 18.29
N ALA A 325 -25.04 15.25 17.35
CA ALA A 325 -25.18 15.48 15.91
C ALA A 325 -26.39 14.73 15.30
N GLY A 326 -27.39 14.41 16.12
CA GLY A 326 -28.53 13.56 15.74
C GLY A 326 -28.28 12.07 15.96
N PRO A 327 -29.29 11.21 15.70
CA PRO A 327 -29.12 9.76 15.79
C PRO A 327 -28.16 9.27 14.71
N ALA A 328 -27.22 8.40 15.08
CA ALA A 328 -26.25 7.79 14.18
C ALA A 328 -25.84 6.42 14.70
N GLN A 329 -25.30 5.60 13.81
CA GLN A 329 -24.62 4.35 14.14
C GLN A 329 -23.14 4.44 13.80
N PHE A 330 -22.31 3.72 14.57
CA PHE A 330 -20.86 3.65 14.34
C PHE A 330 -20.39 2.20 14.27
N ILE A 331 -19.58 1.88 13.26
CA ILE A 331 -19.02 0.54 13.07
C ILE A 331 -17.50 0.65 12.93
N VAL A 332 -16.76 -0.17 13.68
CA VAL A 332 -15.31 -0.29 13.51
C VAL A 332 -14.92 -1.74 13.24
N LEU A 333 -14.09 -1.94 12.22
CA LEU A 333 -13.44 -3.21 11.90
C LEU A 333 -11.92 -3.00 11.87
N GLY A 334 -11.21 -3.72 12.73
CA GLY A 334 -9.76 -3.61 12.78
C GLY A 334 -9.12 -4.38 13.93
N THR A 335 -7.81 -4.53 13.90
CA THR A 335 -7.00 -5.07 15.01
C THR A 335 -5.63 -4.39 15.04
N GLY A 336 -4.96 -4.41 16.18
CA GLY A 336 -3.64 -3.79 16.34
C GLY A 336 -3.26 -3.62 17.81
N ASN A 337 -3.05 -2.38 18.22
CA ASN A 337 -2.64 -2.04 19.57
C ASN A 337 -3.80 -2.30 20.57
N PRO A 338 -3.57 -3.09 21.64
CA PRO A 338 -4.59 -3.42 22.62
C PRO A 338 -5.29 -2.21 23.27
N GLN A 339 -4.62 -1.07 23.37
CA GLN A 339 -5.23 0.15 23.90
C GLN A 339 -6.45 0.59 23.06
N TYR A 340 -6.31 0.61 21.74
CA TYR A 340 -7.40 1.02 20.85
C TYR A 340 -8.47 -0.07 20.73
N GLU A 341 -8.08 -1.34 20.72
CA GLU A 341 -9.02 -2.47 20.77
C GLU A 341 -9.92 -2.38 22.00
N ASN A 342 -9.32 -2.16 23.18
CA ASN A 342 -10.05 -2.00 24.43
C ASN A 342 -10.94 -0.75 24.42
N MET A 343 -10.46 0.38 23.89
CA MET A 343 -11.25 1.60 23.77
C MET A 343 -12.54 1.35 22.96
N PHE A 344 -12.42 0.77 21.76
CA PHE A 344 -13.56 0.50 20.90
C PHE A 344 -14.50 -0.55 21.49
N ALA A 345 -13.96 -1.62 22.10
CA ALA A 345 -14.75 -2.64 22.77
C ALA A 345 -15.57 -2.07 23.94
N GLN A 346 -14.96 -1.21 24.76
CA GLN A 346 -15.66 -0.53 25.86
C GLN A 346 -16.76 0.39 25.34
N MET A 347 -16.47 1.25 24.36
CA MET A 347 -17.46 2.16 23.79
C MET A 347 -18.65 1.41 23.16
N ALA A 348 -18.40 0.32 22.42
CA ALA A 348 -19.45 -0.53 21.89
C ALA A 348 -20.31 -1.17 23.00
N SER A 349 -19.70 -1.58 24.11
CA SER A 349 -20.43 -2.14 25.25
C SER A 349 -21.35 -1.13 25.95
N TYR A 350 -20.99 0.16 25.96
CA TYR A 350 -21.81 1.25 26.48
C TYR A 350 -22.93 1.67 25.51
N HIS A 351 -22.72 1.51 24.21
CA HIS A 351 -23.61 1.98 23.16
C HIS A 351 -24.14 0.83 22.28
N LYS A 352 -24.63 -0.27 22.88
CA LYS A 352 -24.96 -1.54 22.20
C LYS A 352 -25.90 -1.41 21.00
N ASP A 353 -26.86 -0.48 21.04
CA ASP A 353 -27.83 -0.29 19.95
C ASP A 353 -27.37 0.74 18.89
N LYS A 354 -26.17 1.29 19.05
CA LYS A 354 -25.63 2.36 18.19
C LYS A 354 -24.23 2.06 17.67
N MET A 355 -23.45 1.23 18.35
CA MET A 355 -22.05 1.00 18.04
C MET A 355 -21.70 -0.47 18.04
N ALA A 356 -21.00 -0.90 16.98
CA ALA A 356 -20.43 -2.23 16.87
C ALA A 356 -18.90 -2.16 16.67
N ALA A 357 -18.16 -2.99 17.40
CA ALA A 357 -16.71 -3.11 17.27
C ALA A 357 -16.32 -4.56 16.97
N TYR A 358 -15.77 -4.77 15.78
CA TYR A 358 -15.23 -6.04 15.32
C TYR A 358 -13.71 -6.01 15.39
N ILE A 359 -13.18 -6.60 16.44
CA ILE A 359 -11.74 -6.68 16.66
C ILE A 359 -11.18 -7.93 15.97
N GLY A 360 -10.51 -7.73 14.84
CA GLY A 360 -9.96 -8.82 14.02
C GLY A 360 -10.01 -8.53 12.53
N TYR A 361 -9.65 -9.53 11.73
CA TYR A 361 -9.76 -9.49 10.27
C TYR A 361 -10.99 -10.27 9.80
N HIS A 362 -11.87 -9.63 9.04
CA HIS A 362 -13.08 -10.27 8.52
C HIS A 362 -13.31 -9.89 7.06
N ALA A 363 -12.71 -10.66 6.14
CA ALA A 363 -12.69 -10.36 4.71
C ALA A 363 -14.09 -10.16 4.09
N GLY A 364 -15.09 -10.89 4.56
CA GLY A 364 -16.47 -10.74 4.08
C GLY A 364 -17.19 -9.50 4.60
N LEU A 365 -16.75 -8.92 5.72
CA LEU A 365 -17.43 -7.79 6.35
C LEU A 365 -16.94 -6.44 5.77
N ALA A 366 -15.67 -6.33 5.39
CA ALA A 366 -15.11 -5.07 4.90
C ALA A 366 -15.82 -4.51 3.64
N PRO A 367 -16.08 -5.30 2.58
CA PRO A 367 -16.83 -4.82 1.41
C PRO A 367 -18.26 -4.40 1.76
N LEU A 368 -18.91 -5.15 2.66
CA LEU A 368 -20.26 -4.82 3.12
C LEU A 368 -20.29 -3.54 3.94
N ILE A 369 -19.27 -3.28 4.77
CA ILE A 369 -19.11 -1.99 5.46
C ILE A 369 -19.03 -0.86 4.43
N TYR A 370 -18.13 -0.93 3.43
CA TYR A 370 -18.02 0.12 2.41
C TYR A 370 -19.34 0.35 1.64
N ALA A 371 -20.07 -0.73 1.33
CA ALA A 371 -21.34 -0.64 0.63
C ALA A 371 -22.49 -0.08 1.48
N GLY A 372 -22.52 -0.44 2.77
CA GLY A 372 -23.62 -0.13 3.68
C GLY A 372 -23.42 1.11 4.55
N SER A 373 -22.18 1.59 4.74
CA SER A 373 -21.89 2.80 5.52
C SER A 373 -22.13 4.06 4.72
N ASP A 374 -22.67 5.12 5.31
CA ASP A 374 -22.84 6.39 4.62
C ASP A 374 -21.55 7.20 4.64
N MET A 375 -20.79 7.12 5.73
CA MET A 375 -19.58 7.89 5.96
C MET A 375 -18.42 6.96 6.31
N PHE A 376 -17.23 7.24 5.77
CA PHE A 376 -16.02 6.46 6.06
C PHE A 376 -14.93 7.33 6.69
N LEU A 377 -14.55 7.04 7.92
CA LEU A 377 -13.67 7.89 8.72
C LEU A 377 -12.20 7.46 8.62
N MET A 378 -11.33 8.39 8.26
CA MET A 378 -9.87 8.19 8.22
C MET A 378 -9.14 9.39 8.86
N PRO A 379 -8.99 9.42 10.20
CA PRO A 379 -8.41 10.54 10.92
C PRO A 379 -6.86 10.47 11.00
N SER A 380 -6.22 9.84 10.02
CA SER A 380 -4.80 9.45 10.06
C SER A 380 -3.84 10.59 10.42
N VAL A 381 -2.83 10.27 11.23
CA VAL A 381 -1.68 11.15 11.53
C VAL A 381 -0.84 11.37 10.29
N PHE A 382 -0.63 10.31 9.51
CA PHE A 382 -0.08 10.38 8.16
C PHE A 382 -0.59 9.18 7.36
N GLU A 383 -0.81 9.39 6.06
CA GLU A 383 -1.34 8.37 5.17
C GLU A 383 -0.65 8.48 3.80
N PRO A 384 0.40 7.69 3.53
CA PRO A 384 1.20 7.84 2.31
C PRO A 384 0.35 7.89 1.04
N CYS A 385 -0.62 6.98 0.95
CA CYS A 385 -1.67 7.01 -0.06
C CYS A 385 -3.05 6.85 0.58
N GLY A 386 -3.24 5.71 1.28
CA GLY A 386 -4.56 5.29 1.78
C GLY A 386 -5.38 4.68 0.66
N LEU A 387 -5.82 3.43 0.80
CA LEU A 387 -6.75 2.82 -0.17
C LEU A 387 -8.21 2.92 0.27
N GLY A 388 -8.44 3.06 1.59
CA GLY A 388 -9.78 3.00 2.18
C GLY A 388 -10.72 4.08 1.68
N GLN A 389 -10.25 5.32 1.53
CA GLN A 389 -11.05 6.43 0.98
C GLN A 389 -11.39 6.22 -0.49
N MET A 390 -10.47 5.67 -1.28
CA MET A 390 -10.73 5.37 -2.70
C MET A 390 -11.77 4.25 -2.84
N ILE A 391 -11.68 3.20 -1.99
CA ILE A 391 -12.69 2.14 -1.92
C ILE A 391 -14.03 2.72 -1.45
N ALA A 392 -14.04 3.53 -0.40
CA ALA A 392 -15.25 4.16 0.14
C ALA A 392 -15.95 5.01 -0.94
N MET A 393 -15.21 5.88 -1.62
CA MET A 393 -15.72 6.68 -2.74
C MET A 393 -16.27 5.81 -3.87
N ARG A 394 -15.57 4.74 -4.24
CA ARG A 394 -16.00 3.79 -5.26
C ARG A 394 -17.32 3.10 -4.91
N TYR A 395 -17.59 2.87 -3.62
CA TYR A 395 -18.81 2.25 -3.09
C TYR A 395 -19.87 3.30 -2.67
N GLY A 396 -19.62 4.59 -2.89
CA GLY A 396 -20.54 5.67 -2.51
C GLY A 396 -20.62 5.93 -1.01
N SER A 397 -19.68 5.42 -0.20
CA SER A 397 -19.49 5.83 1.19
C SER A 397 -18.61 7.08 1.23
N VAL A 398 -19.14 8.18 1.76
CA VAL A 398 -18.49 9.49 1.70
C VAL A 398 -17.34 9.55 2.71
N PRO A 399 -16.09 9.79 2.29
CA PRO A 399 -14.96 9.83 3.20
C PRO A 399 -14.95 11.11 4.06
N ILE A 400 -14.60 10.96 5.34
CA ILE A 400 -14.26 12.03 6.28
C ILE A 400 -12.80 11.81 6.66
N VAL A 401 -11.92 12.71 6.24
CA VAL A 401 -10.46 12.48 6.31
C VAL A 401 -9.71 13.63 6.95
N ARG A 402 -8.57 13.32 7.56
CA ARG A 402 -7.55 14.36 7.77
C ARG A 402 -6.83 14.58 6.44
N ALA A 403 -6.64 15.85 6.04
CA ALA A 403 -5.92 16.22 4.83
C ALA A 403 -4.40 16.00 5.02
N THR A 404 -3.96 14.76 4.83
CA THR A 404 -2.55 14.35 4.86
C THR A 404 -2.28 13.30 3.78
N GLY A 405 -1.10 13.36 3.19
CA GLY A 405 -0.63 12.44 2.16
C GLY A 405 -1.66 12.20 1.06
N GLY A 406 -1.90 10.94 0.72
CA GLY A 406 -2.85 10.62 -0.36
C GLY A 406 -4.31 10.94 -0.03
N LEU A 407 -4.68 11.14 1.23
CA LEU A 407 -6.04 11.59 1.58
C LEU A 407 -6.27 13.02 1.07
N ALA A 408 -5.26 13.90 1.18
CA ALA A 408 -5.34 15.26 0.66
C ALA A 408 -5.40 15.31 -0.87
N ASP A 409 -4.79 14.33 -1.55
CA ASP A 409 -4.78 14.26 -3.01
C ASP A 409 -6.03 13.58 -3.60
N THR A 410 -6.76 12.79 -2.81
CA THR A 410 -7.91 11.99 -3.28
C THR A 410 -9.27 12.56 -2.84
N VAL A 411 -9.35 13.24 -1.69
CA VAL A 411 -10.60 13.77 -1.13
C VAL A 411 -10.65 15.29 -1.27
N GLN A 412 -11.62 15.75 -2.04
CA GLN A 412 -11.91 17.18 -2.22
C GLN A 412 -13.07 17.58 -1.29
N ASP A 413 -12.77 18.45 -0.31
CA ASP A 413 -13.74 18.91 0.70
C ASP A 413 -14.99 19.51 0.03
N GLY A 414 -16.17 19.03 0.41
CA GLY A 414 -17.46 19.47 -0.15
C GLY A 414 -17.80 18.94 -1.54
N ILE A 415 -16.87 18.26 -2.23
CA ILE A 415 -17.09 17.71 -3.59
C ILE A 415 -17.18 16.19 -3.56
N THR A 416 -16.20 15.52 -2.95
CA THR A 416 -16.16 14.05 -2.84
C THR A 416 -16.17 13.54 -1.40
N GLY A 417 -15.98 14.42 -0.42
CA GLY A 417 -15.94 14.08 0.99
C GLY A 417 -15.81 15.29 1.89
N PHE A 418 -15.44 15.05 3.14
CA PHE A 418 -15.17 16.07 4.13
C PHE A 418 -13.74 15.95 4.63
N SER A 419 -13.01 17.06 4.68
CA SER A 419 -11.64 17.10 5.14
C SER A 419 -11.49 17.99 6.38
N PHE A 420 -10.53 17.66 7.24
CA PHE A 420 -10.03 18.53 8.32
C PHE A 420 -8.51 18.53 8.33
N TYR A 421 -7.89 19.54 8.94
CA TYR A 421 -6.44 19.76 8.81
C TYR A 421 -5.70 19.51 10.13
N ASP A 422 -6.19 20.12 11.21
CA ASP A 422 -5.58 19.99 12.53
C ASP A 422 -5.78 18.58 13.10
N LEU A 423 -4.71 18.00 13.64
CA LEU A 423 -4.79 16.73 14.36
C LEU A 423 -5.35 16.97 15.77
N SER A 424 -6.65 17.25 15.85
CA SER A 424 -7.35 17.50 17.11
C SER A 424 -8.75 16.89 17.12
N SER A 425 -9.21 16.54 18.32
CA SER A 425 -10.57 16.03 18.55
C SER A 425 -11.63 17.03 18.08
N ASP A 426 -11.41 18.33 18.27
CA ASP A 426 -12.36 19.37 17.89
C ASP A 426 -12.49 19.50 16.37
N ALA A 427 -11.36 19.50 15.64
CA ALA A 427 -11.38 19.57 14.19
C ALA A 427 -12.06 18.34 13.57
N LEU A 428 -11.76 17.15 14.11
CA LEU A 428 -12.44 15.91 13.73
C LEU A 428 -13.95 15.97 14.01
N TRP A 429 -14.33 16.45 15.20
CA TRP A 429 -15.75 16.58 15.57
C TRP A 429 -16.48 17.55 14.63
N HIS A 430 -15.90 18.69 14.32
CA HIS A 430 -16.48 19.63 13.35
C HIS A 430 -16.68 19.00 11.97
N ALA A 431 -15.72 18.20 11.49
CA ALA A 431 -15.88 17.49 10.21
C ALA A 431 -17.04 16.47 10.26
N ILE A 432 -17.16 15.71 11.35
CA ILE A 432 -18.29 14.78 11.56
C ILE A 432 -19.62 15.54 11.58
N GLN A 433 -19.70 16.68 12.28
CA GLN A 433 -20.91 17.50 12.32
C GLN A 433 -21.30 18.05 10.95
N ARG A 434 -20.33 18.52 10.15
CA ARG A 434 -20.61 18.96 8.77
C ARG A 434 -21.19 17.82 7.94
N ALA A 435 -20.58 16.64 8.01
CA ALA A 435 -21.03 15.48 7.26
C ALA A 435 -22.44 15.02 7.66
N THR A 436 -22.71 14.87 8.97
CA THR A 436 -24.03 14.46 9.47
C THR A 436 -25.10 15.51 9.20
N TYR A 437 -24.77 16.80 9.30
CA TYR A 437 -25.69 17.87 8.94
C TYR A 437 -26.11 17.80 7.47
N VAL A 438 -25.15 17.71 6.53
CA VAL A 438 -25.45 17.61 5.09
C VAL A 438 -26.25 16.33 4.80
N TYR A 439 -25.84 15.18 5.36
CA TYR A 439 -26.58 13.93 5.19
C TYR A 439 -28.04 14.05 5.64
N ASN A 440 -28.32 14.77 6.72
CA ASN A 440 -29.67 14.90 7.26
C ASN A 440 -30.51 15.99 6.59
N THR A 441 -29.89 17.06 6.06
CA THR A 441 -30.61 18.26 5.60
C THR A 441 -30.54 18.51 4.10
N ASP A 442 -29.52 18.02 3.40
CA ASP A 442 -29.30 18.22 1.96
C ASP A 442 -29.04 16.87 1.26
N LYS A 443 -30.11 16.10 1.07
CA LYS A 443 -30.04 14.78 0.40
C LYS A 443 -29.56 14.88 -1.05
N GLU A 444 -29.86 15.97 -1.75
CA GLU A 444 -29.38 16.18 -3.12
C GLU A 444 -27.87 16.44 -3.14
N GLY A 445 -27.38 17.31 -2.27
CA GLY A 445 -25.95 17.56 -2.08
C GLY A 445 -25.20 16.29 -1.70
N TRP A 446 -25.75 15.49 -0.79
CA TRP A 446 -25.18 14.19 -0.43
C TRP A 446 -25.08 13.25 -1.63
N ARG A 447 -26.18 13.09 -2.39
CA ARG A 447 -26.19 12.25 -3.61
C ARG A 447 -25.18 12.73 -4.64
N ARG A 448 -25.03 14.04 -4.84
CA ARG A 448 -24.01 14.61 -5.73
C ARG A 448 -22.60 14.24 -5.25
N MET A 449 -22.33 14.34 -3.95
CA MET A 449 -21.03 13.97 -3.38
C MET A 449 -20.70 12.49 -3.57
N GLN A 450 -21.68 11.60 -3.34
CA GLN A 450 -21.53 10.17 -3.62
C GLN A 450 -21.25 9.91 -5.10
N ALA A 451 -22.01 10.53 -6.00
CA ALA A 451 -21.83 10.37 -7.44
C ALA A 451 -20.46 10.88 -7.91
N ASN A 452 -19.98 12.01 -7.38
CA ASN A 452 -18.64 12.51 -7.68
C ASN A 452 -17.57 11.52 -7.22
N GLY A 453 -17.72 10.94 -6.02
CA GLY A 453 -16.79 9.94 -5.52
C GLY A 453 -16.76 8.67 -6.37
N MET A 454 -17.93 8.17 -6.79
CA MET A 454 -18.01 6.98 -7.64
C MET A 454 -17.52 7.20 -9.08
N LYS A 455 -17.55 8.45 -9.58
CA LYS A 455 -16.99 8.85 -10.88
C LYS A 455 -15.49 9.06 -10.87
N ALA A 456 -14.88 9.30 -9.71
CA ALA A 456 -13.45 9.53 -9.62
C ALA A 456 -12.69 8.29 -10.12
N ASP A 457 -11.79 8.52 -11.08
CA ASP A 457 -10.96 7.46 -11.65
C ASP A 457 -9.70 7.28 -10.79
N PHE A 458 -9.69 6.18 -10.05
CA PHE A 458 -8.55 5.71 -9.26
C PHE A 458 -8.02 4.40 -9.82
N SER A 459 -8.24 4.10 -11.10
CA SER A 459 -7.79 2.85 -11.71
C SER A 459 -6.25 2.78 -11.80
N TRP A 460 -5.72 1.55 -11.79
CA TRP A 460 -4.27 1.36 -12.00
C TRP A 460 -3.81 1.79 -13.39
N GLN A 461 -4.70 1.78 -14.39
CA GLN A 461 -4.40 2.30 -15.74
C GLN A 461 -4.06 3.79 -15.70
N GLN A 462 -4.78 4.58 -14.90
CA GLN A 462 -4.48 6.01 -14.72
C GLN A 462 -3.14 6.21 -14.00
N SER A 463 -2.89 5.48 -12.91
CA SER A 463 -1.62 5.59 -12.16
C SER A 463 -0.41 5.12 -12.96
N ALA A 464 -0.54 4.07 -13.77
CA ALA A 464 0.55 3.47 -14.54
C ALA A 464 1.14 4.42 -15.59
N GLN A 465 0.37 5.40 -16.10
CA GLN A 465 0.89 6.45 -16.98
C GLN A 465 2.02 7.26 -16.33
N GLY A 466 1.91 7.55 -15.03
CA GLY A 466 2.99 8.20 -14.29
C GLY A 466 4.25 7.34 -14.23
N TYR A 467 4.10 6.03 -14.03
CA TYR A 467 5.23 5.10 -13.98
C TYR A 467 5.93 4.94 -15.33
N GLN A 468 5.18 4.94 -16.44
CA GLN A 468 5.77 4.97 -17.78
C GLN A 468 6.75 6.14 -17.94
N GLN A 469 6.34 7.34 -17.52
CA GLN A 469 7.20 8.52 -17.59
C GLN A 469 8.47 8.36 -16.74
N LEU A 470 8.35 7.80 -15.53
CA LEU A 470 9.52 7.52 -14.68
C LEU A 470 10.47 6.51 -15.32
N TYR A 471 9.94 5.49 -15.99
CA TYR A 471 10.75 4.47 -16.67
C TYR A 471 11.54 5.07 -17.83
N GLU A 472 10.90 5.91 -18.63
CA GLU A 472 11.55 6.66 -19.72
C GLU A 472 12.70 7.54 -19.19
N TRP A 473 12.48 8.26 -18.08
CA TRP A 473 13.52 9.08 -17.46
C TRP A 473 14.66 8.26 -16.88
N ALA A 474 14.39 7.16 -16.18
CA ALA A 474 15.41 6.30 -15.60
C ALA A 474 16.32 5.68 -16.68
N ILE A 475 15.73 5.23 -17.79
CA ILE A 475 16.48 4.70 -18.94
C ILE A 475 17.29 5.81 -19.61
N ALA A 476 16.72 6.99 -19.80
CA ALA A 476 17.42 8.12 -20.41
C ALA A 476 18.63 8.57 -19.58
N GLN A 477 18.51 8.67 -18.25
CA GLN A 477 19.62 9.08 -17.38
C GLN A 477 20.85 8.17 -17.53
N MET A 478 20.67 6.87 -17.71
CA MET A 478 21.79 5.95 -17.91
C MET A 478 22.44 6.08 -19.28
N ARG A 479 21.68 6.43 -20.32
CA ARG A 479 22.21 6.66 -21.67
C ARG A 479 23.07 7.93 -21.79
N TYR A 480 22.81 8.95 -20.97
CA TYR A 480 23.55 10.22 -21.01
C TYR A 480 24.72 10.30 -20.01
N ARG A 481 24.84 9.32 -19.09
CA ARG A 481 25.94 9.24 -18.12
C ARG A 481 27.08 8.31 -18.55
N GLY A 482 26.85 7.45 -19.54
CA GLY A 482 27.89 6.67 -20.23
C GLY A 482 28.44 7.44 -21.42
#